data_AF-A0A832G2G3-F1
#
_entry.id   AF-A0A832G2G3-F1
#
_cell.length_a   1.000
_cell.length_b   1.000
_cell.length_c   1.000
_cell.angle_alpha   90.00
_cell.angle_beta   90.00
_cell.angle_gamma   90.00
#
_symmetry.space_group_name_H-M   'P 1'
#
loop_
_entity.id
_entity.type
_entity.pdbx_description
1 polymer ?
#
loop_
_entity_poly.entity_id
_entity_poly.type
_entity_poly.pdbx_seq_one_letter_code
_entity_poly.pdbx_strand_id
1 'polypeptide(L)'
;MKNIILTLVFTLALQFTNIVAQEKNESVDNLVSTLKQKVLLNDDQTTSIEKVLTDLVSKSKTVEDKNPLIQDAQKKVESYLDRKQKMKYDIIKNEWWKQVSAIL
;
A
#
# COMPACT_ATOMS: atom_id res chain seq x y z
N MET A 1 -28.72 -31.54 18.18
CA MET A 1 -27.34 -31.12 18.55
C MET A 1 -26.33 -31.22 17.39
N LYS A 2 -26.46 -32.19 16.47
CA LYS A 2 -25.52 -32.37 15.34
C LYS A 2 -25.52 -31.22 14.30
N ASN A 3 -26.65 -30.51 14.15
CA ASN A 3 -26.82 -29.44 13.15
C ASN A 3 -26.38 -28.05 13.63
N ILE A 4 -26.20 -27.86 14.94
CA ILE A 4 -25.76 -26.57 15.55
C ILE A 4 -24.24 -26.41 15.45
N ILE A 5 -23.50 -27.53 15.54
CA ILE A 5 -22.05 -27.54 15.36
C ILE A 5 -21.67 -27.14 13.91
N LEU A 6 -22.49 -27.52 12.93
CA LEU A 6 -22.23 -27.20 11.52
C LEU A 6 -22.40 -25.70 11.21
N THR A 7 -23.32 -25.02 11.91
CA THR A 7 -23.59 -23.58 11.70
C THR A 7 -22.49 -22.71 12.32
N LEU A 8 -21.92 -23.13 13.45
CA LEU A 8 -20.86 -22.39 14.14
C LEU A 8 -19.54 -22.39 13.35
N VAL A 9 -19.23 -23.51 12.67
CA VAL A 9 -18.02 -23.64 11.84
C VAL A 9 -18.10 -22.76 10.59
N PHE A 10 -19.29 -22.53 10.04
CA PHE A 10 -19.48 -21.70 8.84
C PHE A 10 -19.24 -20.20 9.12
N THR A 11 -19.57 -19.71 10.32
CA THR A 11 -19.34 -18.30 10.69
C THR A 11 -17.87 -17.96 10.96
N LEU A 12 -17.04 -18.92 11.38
CA LEU A 12 -15.61 -18.67 11.57
C LEU A 12 -14.85 -18.51 10.24
N ALA A 13 -15.26 -19.23 9.18
CA ALA A 13 -14.59 -19.17 7.88
C ALA A 13 -14.68 -17.77 7.22
N LEU A 14 -15.75 -17.01 7.50
CA LEU A 14 -15.97 -15.67 6.93
C LEU A 14 -15.14 -14.55 7.59
N GLN A 15 -14.50 -14.81 8.72
CA GLN A 15 -13.67 -13.80 9.41
C GLN A 15 -12.22 -13.78 8.89
N PHE A 16 -11.72 -14.86 8.31
CA PHE A 16 -10.34 -14.94 7.84
C PHE A 16 -10.05 -14.11 6.58
N THR A 17 -11.05 -13.81 5.75
CA THR A 17 -10.84 -13.01 4.54
C THR A 17 -10.67 -11.52 4.83
N ASN A 18 -11.21 -11.02 5.94
CA ASN A 18 -11.14 -9.60 6.31
C ASN A 18 -9.81 -9.23 7.01
N ILE A 19 -9.22 -10.16 7.76
CA ILE A 19 -7.97 -9.93 8.50
C ILE A 19 -6.80 -9.62 7.55
N VAL A 20 -6.71 -10.35 6.44
CA VAL A 20 -5.64 -10.19 5.44
C VAL A 20 -5.75 -8.86 4.67
N ALA A 21 -6.96 -8.32 4.51
CA ALA A 21 -7.16 -7.02 3.88
C ALA A 21 -6.82 -5.86 4.83
N GLN A 22 -7.07 -6.03 6.13
CA GLN A 22 -6.82 -5.00 7.15
C GLN A 22 -5.32 -4.78 7.42
N GLU A 23 -4.54 -5.86 7.53
CA GLU A 23 -3.08 -5.79 7.79
C GLU A 23 -2.31 -5.08 6.66
N LYS A 24 -2.75 -5.25 5.41
CA LYS A 24 -2.13 -4.59 4.24
C LYS A 24 -2.53 -3.12 4.08
N ASN A 25 -3.76 -2.75 4.43
CA ASN A 25 -4.13 -1.32 4.48
C ASN A 25 -3.31 -0.59 5.52
N GLU A 26 -3.12 -1.18 6.71
CA GLU A 26 -2.26 -0.61 7.75
C GLU A 26 -0.80 -0.45 7.27
N SER A 27 -0.33 -1.36 6.40
CA SER A 27 0.99 -1.26 5.78
C SER A 27 1.11 -0.11 4.77
N VAL A 28 0.07 0.12 3.96
CA VAL A 28 0.03 1.25 3.02
C VAL A 28 -0.06 2.59 3.77
N ASP A 29 -0.92 2.67 4.78
CA ASP A 29 -1.11 3.88 5.59
C ASP A 29 0.20 4.32 6.26
N ASN A 30 0.97 3.36 6.78
CA ASN A 30 2.28 3.62 7.37
C ASN A 30 3.32 4.13 6.37
N LEU A 31 3.34 3.57 5.15
CA LEU A 31 4.22 4.02 4.08
C LEU A 31 3.89 5.45 3.62
N VAL A 32 2.60 5.75 3.48
CA VAL A 32 2.09 7.06 3.10
C VAL A 32 2.35 8.09 4.21
N SER A 33 2.09 7.73 5.46
CA SER A 33 2.37 8.58 6.63
C SER A 33 3.86 8.91 6.75
N THR A 34 4.74 7.91 6.57
CA THR A 34 6.19 8.10 6.56
C THR A 34 6.61 9.06 5.45
N LEU A 35 6.06 8.88 4.24
CA LEU A 35 6.35 9.75 3.11
C LEU A 35 5.85 11.19 3.37
N LYS A 36 4.63 11.33 3.90
CA LYS A 36 4.02 12.62 4.29
C LYS A 36 4.94 13.38 5.23
N GLN A 37 5.42 12.74 6.29
CA GLN A 37 6.28 13.38 7.30
C GLN A 37 7.65 13.76 6.73
N LYS A 38 8.29 12.88 5.96
CA LYS A 38 9.66 13.12 5.46
C LYS A 38 9.70 14.09 4.28
N VAL A 39 8.69 14.06 3.41
CA VAL A 39 8.61 14.87 2.19
C VAL A 39 7.78 16.13 2.38
N LEU A 40 6.98 16.21 3.46
CA LEU A 40 6.04 17.30 3.75
C LEU A 40 4.91 17.36 2.70
N LEU A 41 4.23 16.23 2.51
CA LEU A 41 3.07 16.15 1.62
C LEU A 41 1.86 16.85 2.22
N ASN A 42 1.07 17.51 1.39
CA ASN A 42 -0.27 17.96 1.77
C ASN A 42 -1.29 16.81 1.67
N ASP A 43 -2.53 17.04 2.09
CA ASP A 43 -3.55 15.98 2.16
C ASP A 43 -3.97 15.45 0.78
N ASP A 44 -4.03 16.32 -0.24
CA ASP A 44 -4.36 15.91 -1.61
C ASP A 44 -3.28 15.00 -2.21
N GLN A 45 -2.01 15.36 -2.01
CA GLN A 45 -0.86 14.55 -2.42
C GLN A 45 -0.81 13.23 -1.67
N THR A 46 -1.07 13.27 -0.36
CA THR A 46 -1.11 12.08 0.50
C THR A 46 -2.17 11.09 -0.02
N THR A 47 -3.40 11.56 -0.23
CA THR A 47 -4.51 10.77 -0.76
C THR A 47 -4.21 10.21 -2.15
N SER A 48 -3.60 11.02 -3.02
CA SER A 48 -3.24 10.59 -4.38
C SER A 48 -2.18 9.49 -4.37
N ILE A 49 -1.17 9.61 -3.50
CA ILE A 49 -0.10 8.62 -3.37
C ILE A 49 -0.63 7.34 -2.71
N GLU A 50 -1.48 7.44 -1.70
CA GLU A 50 -2.16 6.29 -1.09
C GLU A 50 -2.90 5.47 -2.15
N LYS A 51 -3.67 6.14 -3.01
CA LYS A 51 -4.36 5.46 -4.11
C LYS A 51 -3.39 4.74 -5.06
N VAL A 52 -2.26 5.36 -5.40
CA VAL A 52 -1.22 4.72 -6.24
C VAL A 52 -0.67 3.46 -5.57
N LEU A 53 -0.38 3.50 -4.28
CA LEU A 53 0.17 2.35 -3.55
C LEU A 53 -0.87 1.24 -3.37
N THR A 54 -2.12 1.57 -3.06
CA THR A 54 -3.23 0.61 -2.97
C THR A 54 -3.46 -0.10 -4.31
N ASP A 55 -3.42 0.65 -5.41
CA ASP A 55 -3.51 0.08 -6.77
C ASP A 55 -2.31 -0.83 -7.08
N LEU A 56 -1.10 -0.43 -6.69
CA LEU A 56 0.12 -1.22 -6.86
C LEU A 56 0.03 -2.55 -6.10
N VAL A 57 -0.32 -2.51 -4.81
CA VAL A 57 -0.48 -3.71 -3.96
C VAL A 57 -1.59 -4.62 -4.48
N SER A 58 -2.66 -4.05 -5.04
CA SER A 58 -3.76 -4.83 -5.60
C SER A 58 -3.35 -5.55 -6.88
N LYS A 59 -2.65 -4.85 -7.79
CA LYS A 59 -2.19 -5.41 -9.07
C LYS A 59 -1.01 -6.36 -8.92
N SER A 60 -0.14 -6.14 -7.93
CA SER A 60 1.03 -7.00 -7.68
C SER A 60 0.65 -8.44 -7.32
N LYS A 61 -0.58 -8.68 -6.85
CA LYS A 61 -1.12 -10.00 -6.52
C LYS A 61 -1.40 -10.87 -7.76
N THR A 62 -1.61 -10.25 -8.91
CA THR A 62 -2.04 -10.95 -10.13
C THR A 62 -0.95 -11.07 -11.19
N VAL A 63 0.19 -10.42 -10.98
CA VAL A 63 1.30 -10.42 -11.94
C VAL A 63 2.55 -11.03 -11.33
N GLU A 64 3.28 -11.78 -12.14
CA GLU A 64 4.54 -12.41 -11.72
C GLU A 64 5.69 -11.39 -11.69
N ASP A 65 5.83 -10.60 -12.76
CA ASP A 65 6.80 -9.49 -12.80
C ASP A 65 6.16 -8.19 -12.28
N LYS A 66 6.65 -7.75 -11.12
CA LYS A 66 6.19 -6.53 -10.44
C LYS A 66 6.97 -5.29 -10.87
N ASN A 67 8.12 -5.43 -11.53
CA ASN A 67 8.99 -4.31 -11.88
C ASN A 67 8.29 -3.23 -12.74
N PRO A 68 7.50 -3.57 -13.76
CA PRO A 68 6.79 -2.57 -14.56
C PRO A 68 5.78 -1.79 -13.72
N LEU A 69 5.09 -2.46 -12.80
CA LEU A 69 4.13 -1.82 -11.89
C LEU A 69 4.83 -0.86 -10.92
N ILE A 70 5.98 -1.28 -10.36
CA ILE A 70 6.77 -0.45 -9.46
C ILE A 70 7.28 0.80 -10.19
N GLN A 71 7.79 0.66 -11.40
CA GLN A 71 8.27 1.80 -12.21
C GLN A 71 7.15 2.78 -12.58
N ASP A 72 5.96 2.28 -12.90
CA ASP A 72 4.78 3.12 -13.14
C ASP A 72 4.37 3.87 -11.87
N ALA A 73 4.31 3.17 -10.73
CA ALA A 73 3.99 3.78 -9.44
C ALA A 73 5.03 4.84 -9.03
N GLN A 74 6.33 4.58 -9.25
CA GLN A 74 7.40 5.56 -9.04
C GLN A 74 7.17 6.86 -9.80
N LYS A 75 6.89 6.77 -11.10
CA LYS A 75 6.63 7.93 -11.95
C LYS A 75 5.40 8.71 -11.47
N LYS A 76 4.33 8.01 -11.07
CA LYS A 76 3.11 8.65 -10.54
C LYS A 76 3.37 9.37 -9.24
N VAL A 77 4.04 8.73 -8.27
CA VAL A 77 4.44 9.36 -7.01
C VAL A 77 5.23 10.64 -7.28
N GLU A 78 6.26 10.57 -8.12
CA GLU A 78 7.08 11.73 -8.47
C GLU A 78 6.30 12.85 -9.19
N SER A 79 5.24 12.51 -9.93
CA SER A 79 4.41 13.50 -10.61
C SER A 79 3.57 14.37 -9.67
N TYR A 80 3.27 13.86 -8.46
CA TYR A 80 2.53 14.61 -7.44
C TYR A 80 3.42 15.55 -6.61
N LEU A 81 4.74 15.41 -6.69
CA LEU A 81 5.67 16.17 -5.87
C LEU A 81 6.06 17.49 -6.52
N ASP A 82 6.07 18.56 -5.73
CA ASP A 82 6.68 19.83 -6.13
C ASP A 82 8.22 19.75 -6.11
N ARG A 83 8.89 20.81 -6.59
CA ARG A 83 10.36 20.85 -6.66
C ARG A 83 11.05 20.65 -5.30
N LYS A 84 10.53 21.24 -4.22
CA LYS A 84 11.12 21.11 -2.88
C LYS A 84 10.91 19.72 -2.32
N GLN A 85 9.74 19.15 -2.56
CA GLN A 85 9.38 17.80 -2.17
C GLN A 85 10.22 16.76 -2.93
N LYS A 86 10.44 16.94 -4.24
CA LYS A 86 11.33 16.06 -5.05
C LYS A 86 12.73 15.97 -4.48
N MET A 87 13.32 17.08 -4.04
CA MET A 87 14.65 17.05 -3.40
C MET A 87 14.65 16.23 -2.10
N LYS A 88 13.62 16.33 -1.26
CA LYS A 88 13.48 15.52 -0.04
C LYS A 88 13.26 14.05 -0.37
N TYR A 89 12.43 13.79 -1.36
CA TYR A 89 12.13 12.46 -1.83
C TYR A 89 13.38 11.77 -2.40
N ASP A 90 14.20 12.46 -3.19
CA ASP A 90 15.44 11.91 -3.75
C ASP A 90 16.41 11.39 -2.69
N ILE A 91 16.40 11.97 -1.48
CA ILE A 91 17.22 11.53 -0.35
C ILE A 91 16.72 10.19 0.21
N ILE A 92 15.40 9.98 0.24
CA ILE A 92 14.79 8.83 0.93
C ILE A 92 14.26 7.75 -0.03
N LYS A 93 14.14 8.04 -1.34
CA LYS A 93 13.38 7.22 -2.29
C LYS A 93 13.85 5.77 -2.33
N ASN A 94 15.16 5.54 -2.28
CA ASN A 94 15.71 4.18 -2.35
C ASN A 94 15.28 3.35 -1.14
N GLU A 95 15.40 3.91 0.07
CA GLU A 95 15.00 3.23 1.31
C GLU A 95 13.48 3.07 1.39
N TRP A 96 12.73 4.10 0.98
CA TRP A 96 11.28 4.05 1.01
C TRP A 96 10.73 3.00 0.02
N TRP A 97 11.25 2.92 -1.21
CA TRP A 97 10.83 1.90 -2.17
C TRP A 97 11.23 0.48 -1.78
N LYS A 98 12.30 0.28 -1.01
CA LYS A 98 12.59 -1.04 -0.40
C LYS A 98 11.46 -1.47 0.54
N GLN A 99 10.92 -0.55 1.35
CA GLN A 99 9.79 -0.83 2.24
C GLN A 99 8.51 -1.10 1.46
N VAL A 100 8.24 -0.34 0.40
CA VAL A 100 7.11 -0.61 -0.50
C VAL A 100 7.24 -2.01 -1.09
N SER A 101 8.40 -2.37 -1.65
CA SER A 101 8.61 -3.69 -2.24
C SER A 101 8.47 -4.86 -1.25
N ALA A 102 8.67 -4.62 0.05
CA ALA A 102 8.53 -5.65 1.08
C ALA A 102 7.07 -6.08 1.31
N ILE A 103 6.09 -5.28 0.91
CA ILE A 103 4.65 -5.57 1.11
C ILE A 103 3.94 -6.07 -0.17
N LEU A 104 4.65 -6.06 -1.31
CA LEU A 104 4.15 -6.46 -2.62
C LEU A 104 4.25 -7.97 -2.84
#